data_AF-A0A5E7FB10-F1
#
_entry.id   AF-A0A5E7FB10-F1
#
_cell.length_a   1.000
_cell.length_b   1.000
_cell.length_c   1.000
_cell.angle_alpha   90.00
_cell.angle_beta   90.00
_cell.angle_gamma   90.00
#
_symmetry.space_group_name_H-M   'P 1'
#
loop_
_entity.id
_entity.type
_entity.pdbx_description
1 polymer ?
#
loop_
_entity_poly.entity_id
_entity_poly.type
_entity_poly.pdbx_seq_one_letter_code
_entity_poly.pdbx_strand_id
1 'polypeptide(L)'
;MVERLHGEGRLRIQAASFQGLEPSTNGEVSIRIRRRGEAHTTMVSGAALINSSGIEYDWRRVARPLPQQLLARGLIRPGPLALGIAAEVDGAVLDAEGRPAERLFAMGPPLRGMWWESTAVTDVASQAKALAARLATPRPV
;
A
#
# COMPACT_ATOMS: atom_id res chain seq x y z
N MET A 1 -17.56 -2.44 -23.66
CA MET A 1 -16.81 -3.71 -23.46
C MET A 1 -17.28 -4.47 -22.22
N VAL A 2 -17.22 -3.87 -21.02
CA VAL A 2 -17.65 -4.50 -19.75
C VAL A 2 -19.11 -4.96 -19.79
N GLU A 3 -20.03 -4.09 -20.23
CA GLU A 3 -21.46 -4.41 -20.37
C GLU A 3 -21.70 -5.61 -21.30
N ARG A 4 -20.98 -5.68 -22.43
CA ARG A 4 -21.07 -6.81 -23.37
C ARG A 4 -20.66 -8.13 -22.70
N LEU A 5 -19.53 -8.14 -21.99
CA LEU A 5 -19.07 -9.35 -21.28
C LEU A 5 -20.02 -9.76 -20.15
N HIS A 6 -20.67 -8.78 -19.51
CA HIS A 6 -21.68 -9.05 -18.50
C HIS A 6 -22.95 -9.64 -19.12
N GLY A 7 -23.46 -9.06 -20.21
CA GLY A 7 -24.62 -9.56 -20.94
C GLY A 7 -24.41 -10.95 -21.57
N GLU A 8 -23.18 -11.26 -22.00
CA GLU A 8 -22.78 -12.60 -22.48
C GLU A 8 -22.57 -13.63 -21.35
N GLY A 9 -22.71 -13.24 -20.07
CA GLY A 9 -22.49 -14.13 -18.92
C GLY A 9 -21.03 -14.51 -18.65
N ARG A 10 -20.08 -13.86 -19.35
CA ARG A 10 -18.63 -14.08 -19.24
C ARG A 10 -17.98 -13.29 -18.12
N LEU A 11 -18.69 -12.30 -17.57
CA LEU A 11 -18.28 -11.53 -16.40
C LEU A 11 -19.36 -11.58 -15.32
N ARG A 12 -18.98 -12.04 -14.13
CA ARG A 12 -19.80 -11.98 -12.92
C ARG A 12 -19.15 -11.02 -11.94
N ILE A 13 -19.90 -10.00 -11.52
CA ILE A 13 -19.44 -9.02 -10.53
C ILE A 13 -20.05 -9.39 -9.19
N GLN A 14 -19.22 -9.50 -8.15
CA GLN A 14 -19.66 -9.84 -6.80
C GLN A 14 -19.06 -8.87 -5.80
N ALA A 15 -19.91 -8.29 -4.94
CA ALA A 15 -19.43 -7.52 -3.80
C ALA A 15 -19.07 -8.48 -2.65
N ALA A 16 -17.78 -8.60 -2.34
CA ALA A 16 -17.29 -9.48 -1.29
C ALA A 16 -15.95 -8.97 -0.71
N SER A 17 -15.63 -9.39 0.52
CA SER A 17 -14.29 -9.25 1.09
C SER A 17 -13.51 -10.55 0.90
N PHE A 18 -12.32 -10.46 0.30
CA PHE A 18 -11.36 -11.56 0.25
C PHE A 18 -10.88 -11.90 1.65
N GLN A 19 -10.79 -13.19 1.98
CA GLN A 19 -10.38 -13.67 3.31
C GLN A 19 -9.10 -14.52 3.27
N GLY A 20 -8.77 -15.11 2.12
CA GLY A 20 -7.56 -15.90 1.99
C GLY A 20 -7.59 -16.83 0.78
N LEU A 21 -6.41 -17.37 0.47
CA LEU A 21 -6.25 -18.52 -0.43
C LEU A 21 -6.43 -19.80 0.36
N GLU A 22 -7.05 -20.79 -0.25
CA GLU A 22 -7.09 -22.15 0.26
C GLU A 22 -6.22 -23.07 -0.59
N PRO A 23 -5.50 -24.02 0.03
CA PRO A 23 -4.83 -25.08 -0.70
C PRO A 23 -5.83 -25.83 -1.58
N SER A 24 -5.42 -26.12 -2.81
CA SER A 24 -6.19 -26.93 -3.73
C SER A 24 -5.29 -28.05 -4.25
N THR A 25 -5.83 -29.25 -4.29
CA THR A 25 -5.14 -30.45 -4.77
C THR A 25 -5.23 -30.61 -6.29
N ASN A 26 -6.09 -29.83 -6.96
CA ASN A 26 -6.52 -30.12 -8.34
C ASN A 26 -5.94 -29.12 -9.36
N GLY A 27 -4.91 -28.36 -9.00
CA GLY A 27 -4.29 -27.34 -9.87
C GLY A 27 -5.10 -26.06 -10.04
N GLU A 28 -6.30 -25.99 -9.44
CA GLU A 28 -7.12 -24.77 -9.39
C GLU A 28 -6.71 -23.86 -8.22
N VAL A 29 -7.02 -22.58 -8.32
CA VAL A 29 -6.91 -21.64 -7.19
C VAL A 29 -8.27 -21.52 -6.51
N SER A 30 -8.30 -21.76 -5.20
CA SER A 30 -9.48 -21.63 -4.37
C SER A 30 -9.32 -20.43 -3.44
N ILE A 31 -10.34 -19.57 -3.39
CA ILE A 31 -10.37 -18.38 -2.53
C ILE A 31 -11.53 -18.44 -1.56
N ARG A 32 -11.28 -18.03 -0.31
CA ARG A 32 -12.32 -17.78 0.67
C ARG A 32 -12.78 -16.33 0.55
N ILE A 33 -14.07 -16.12 0.38
CA ILE A 33 -14.68 -14.79 0.35
C ILE A 33 -15.85 -14.72 1.34
N ARG A 34 -16.15 -13.51 1.82
CA ARG A 34 -17.41 -13.21 2.52
C ARG A 34 -18.18 -12.21 1.68
N ARG A 35 -19.39 -12.57 1.23
CA ARG A 35 -20.19 -11.65 0.41
C ARG A 35 -20.74 -10.52 1.27
N ARG A 36 -21.00 -9.38 0.65
CA ARG A 36 -21.57 -8.21 1.33
C ARG A 36 -22.92 -8.59 1.94
N GLY A 37 -23.08 -8.34 3.25
CA GLY A 37 -24.31 -8.64 3.99
C GLY A 37 -24.39 -10.08 4.52
N GLU A 38 -23.44 -10.96 4.17
CA GLU A 38 -23.39 -12.32 4.70
C GLU A 38 -22.45 -12.41 5.90
N ALA A 39 -22.83 -13.20 6.92
CA ALA A 39 -21.98 -13.48 8.07
C ALA A 39 -20.93 -14.56 7.76
N HIS A 40 -21.29 -15.53 6.92
CA HIS A 40 -20.46 -16.69 6.64
C HIS A 40 -19.58 -16.49 5.41
N THR A 41 -18.46 -17.21 5.40
CA THR A 41 -17.56 -17.25 4.25
C THR A 41 -17.93 -18.39 3.32
N THR A 42 -17.65 -18.24 2.03
CA THR A 42 -17.82 -19.27 1.02
C THR A 42 -16.53 -19.46 0.23
N MET A 43 -16.43 -20.60 -0.44
CA MET A 43 -15.33 -20.96 -1.33
C MET A 43 -15.71 -20.63 -2.77
N VAL A 44 -14.78 -20.04 -3.51
CA VAL A 44 -14.86 -19.86 -4.97
C VAL A 44 -13.58 -20.38 -5.58
N SER A 45 -13.70 -21.21 -6.61
CA SER A 45 -12.56 -21.83 -7.29
C SER A 45 -12.50 -21.43 -8.76
N GLY A 46 -11.30 -21.43 -9.33
CA GLY A 46 -11.09 -21.18 -10.75
C GLY A 46 -9.65 -21.47 -11.18
N ALA A 47 -9.40 -21.42 -12.48
CA ALA A 47 -8.10 -21.75 -13.04
C ALA A 47 -6.98 -20.75 -12.67
N ALA A 48 -7.33 -19.50 -12.36
CA ALA A 48 -6.35 -18.46 -12.02
C ALA A 48 -6.96 -17.38 -11.11
N LEU A 49 -6.09 -16.71 -10.36
CA LEU A 49 -6.43 -15.53 -9.56
C LEU A 49 -5.56 -14.35 -10.01
N ILE A 50 -6.21 -13.24 -10.37
CA ILE A 50 -5.54 -11.96 -10.63
C ILE A 50 -5.74 -11.09 -9.39
N ASN A 51 -4.66 -10.82 -8.66
CA ASN A 51 -4.71 -9.94 -7.51
C ASN A 51 -4.68 -8.46 -7.95
N SER A 52 -5.79 -7.75 -7.74
CA SER A 52 -5.91 -6.30 -7.96
C SER A 52 -6.43 -5.58 -6.70
N SER A 53 -6.05 -6.04 -5.51
CA SER A 53 -6.52 -5.47 -4.23
C SER A 53 -5.86 -4.15 -3.83
N GLY A 54 -4.89 -3.67 -4.61
CA GLY A 54 -4.17 -2.41 -4.34
C GLY A 54 -2.89 -2.60 -3.55
N ILE A 55 -2.46 -1.52 -2.87
CA ILE A 55 -1.21 -1.44 -2.11
C ILE A 55 -1.53 -1.54 -0.61
N GLU A 56 -0.70 -2.28 0.14
CA GLU A 56 -0.74 -2.23 1.61
C GLU A 56 -0.07 -0.94 2.10
N TYR A 57 -0.86 -0.06 2.72
CA TYR A 57 -0.37 1.22 3.24
C TYR A 57 0.06 1.13 4.70
N ASP A 58 -0.39 0.12 5.46
CA ASP A 58 0.13 -0.10 6.80
C ASP A 58 1.50 -0.78 6.68
N TRP A 59 2.56 0.01 6.80
CA TRP A 59 3.94 -0.47 6.68
C TRP A 59 4.31 -1.55 7.69
N ARG A 60 3.57 -1.67 8.80
CA ARG A 60 3.72 -2.79 9.76
C ARG A 60 3.31 -4.13 9.16
N ARG A 61 2.45 -4.13 8.15
CA ARG A 61 1.90 -5.31 7.47
C ARG A 61 2.60 -5.62 6.15
N VAL A 62 3.47 -4.72 5.67
CA VAL A 62 4.22 -4.91 4.43
C VAL A 62 5.30 -5.97 4.65
N ALA A 63 5.12 -7.15 4.05
CA ALA A 63 6.07 -8.26 4.09
C ALA A 63 7.26 -8.05 3.12
N ARG A 64 7.98 -6.94 3.26
CA ARG A 64 9.19 -6.62 2.49
C ARG A 64 10.34 -6.26 3.44
N PRO A 65 11.60 -6.66 3.13
CA PRO A 65 12.72 -6.45 4.04
C PRO A 65 12.95 -5.00 4.45
N LEU A 66 12.79 -4.04 3.53
CA LEU A 66 13.09 -2.63 3.81
C LEU A 66 12.13 -2.01 4.87
N PRO A 67 10.79 -1.99 4.70
CA PRO A 67 9.88 -1.51 5.75
C PRO A 67 10.08 -2.22 7.09
N GLN A 68 10.25 -3.55 7.08
CA GLN A 68 10.46 -4.33 8.29
C GLN A 68 11.73 -3.91 9.04
N GLN A 69 12.85 -3.75 8.33
CA GLN A 69 14.11 -3.36 8.94
C GLN A 69 14.13 -1.90 9.40
N LEU A 70 13.52 -0.99 8.65
CA LEU A 70 13.42 0.41 9.06
C LEU A 70 12.60 0.56 10.35
N LEU A 71 11.45 -0.14 10.44
CA LEU A 71 10.63 -0.18 11.67
C LEU A 71 11.39 -0.85 12.82
N ALA A 72 12.02 -2.00 12.59
CA ALA A 72 12.74 -2.73 13.63
C ALA A 72 13.94 -1.95 14.20
N ARG A 73 14.58 -1.10 13.39
CA ARG A 73 15.68 -0.22 13.81
C ARG A 73 15.20 1.12 14.38
N GLY A 74 13.90 1.36 14.44
CA GLY A 74 13.33 2.63 14.90
C GLY A 74 13.62 3.82 13.97
N LEU A 75 14.04 3.59 12.73
CA LEU A 75 14.40 4.65 11.77
C LEU A 75 13.18 5.32 11.14
N ILE A 76 12.01 4.69 11.28
CA ILE A 76 10.71 5.22 10.85
C ILE A 76 9.67 4.83 11.89
N ARG A 77 8.54 5.55 11.91
CA ARG A 77 7.31 5.16 12.59
C ARG A 77 6.10 5.18 11.66
N PRO A 78 5.06 4.37 11.91
CA PRO A 78 3.80 4.46 11.17
C PRO A 78 3.19 5.86 11.29
N GLY A 79 2.53 6.31 10.21
CA GLY A 79 1.72 7.52 10.24
C GLY A 79 0.50 7.37 11.16
N PRO A 80 -0.14 8.48 11.56
CA PRO A 80 -1.24 8.47 12.55
C PRO A 80 -2.45 7.62 12.13
N LEU A 81 -2.68 7.48 10.82
CA LEU A 81 -3.78 6.70 10.25
C LEU A 81 -3.34 5.33 9.70
N ALA A 82 -2.10 4.92 9.94
CA ALA A 82 -1.49 3.73 9.32
C ALA A 82 -1.60 3.70 7.78
N LEU A 83 -1.64 4.88 7.15
CA LEU A 83 -1.63 5.06 5.69
C LEU A 83 -0.23 5.48 5.22
N GLY A 84 0.78 4.69 5.55
CA GLY A 84 2.18 4.98 5.32
C GLY A 84 2.94 5.29 6.60
N ILE A 85 3.92 6.18 6.52
CA ILE A 85 4.85 6.53 7.60
C ILE A 85 4.74 8.00 7.97
N ALA A 86 5.11 8.34 9.20
CA ALA A 86 5.15 9.72 9.64
C ALA A 86 6.38 10.43 9.06
N ALA A 87 6.18 11.66 8.60
CA ALA A 87 7.22 12.51 8.08
C ALA A 87 6.86 13.99 8.28
N GLU A 88 7.86 14.85 8.26
CA GLU A 88 7.70 16.29 8.16
C GLU A 88 7.16 16.72 6.78
N VAL A 89 6.73 17.97 6.68
CA VAL A 89 6.22 18.59 5.44
C VAL A 89 7.23 18.54 4.29
N ASP A 90 8.51 18.45 4.62
CA ASP A 90 9.62 18.38 3.66
C ASP A 90 10.03 16.94 3.30
N GLY A 91 9.29 15.94 3.80
CA GLY A 91 9.51 14.52 3.55
C GLY A 91 10.50 13.85 4.51
N ALA A 92 11.11 14.56 5.46
CA ALA A 92 11.99 13.94 6.46
C ALA A 92 11.19 12.97 7.33
N VAL A 93 11.55 11.68 7.30
CA VAL A 93 10.79 10.67 8.06
C VAL A 93 11.03 10.84 9.56
N LEU A 94 10.02 10.54 10.36
CA LEU A 94 10.15 10.58 11.82
C LEU A 94 10.59 9.21 12.34
N ASP A 95 11.61 9.20 13.21
CA ASP A 95 12.06 8.01 13.92
C ASP A 95 11.04 7.55 14.99
N ALA A 96 11.35 6.48 15.72
CA ALA A 96 10.48 5.94 16.77
C ALA A 96 10.17 6.97 17.88
N GLU A 97 11.10 7.88 18.17
CA GLU A 97 10.96 8.95 19.15
C GLU A 97 10.25 10.19 18.58
N GLY A 98 9.93 10.22 17.28
CA GLY A 98 9.30 11.34 16.61
C GLY A 98 10.28 12.43 16.15
N ARG A 99 11.59 12.14 16.12
CA ARG A 99 12.61 13.08 15.64
C ARG A 99 12.74 12.98 14.12
N PRO A 100 12.80 14.11 13.40
CA PRO A 100 13.04 14.10 11.95
C PRO A 100 14.42 13.55 11.61
N ALA A 101 14.48 12.64 10.63
CA ALA A 101 15.74 12.10 10.15
C ALA A 101 16.52 13.11 9.32
N GLU A 102 17.83 13.19 9.53
CA GLU A 102 18.71 14.09 8.77
C GLU A 102 18.99 13.61 7.33
N ARG A 103 18.89 12.30 7.10
CA ARG A 103 19.38 11.65 5.87
C ARG A 103 18.39 10.67 5.24
N LEU A 104 17.18 10.56 5.79
CA LEU A 104 16.16 9.65 5.31
C LEU A 104 14.89 10.44 5.01
N PHE A 105 14.47 10.39 3.76
CA PHE A 105 13.32 11.13 3.25
C PHE A 105 12.38 10.16 2.54
N ALA A 106 11.09 10.43 2.63
CA ALA A 106 10.06 9.71 1.90
C ALA A 106 9.40 10.61 0.87
N MET A 107 8.84 9.99 -0.16
CA MET A 107 8.06 10.63 -1.21
C MET A 107 7.12 9.60 -1.83
N GLY A 108 5.96 10.05 -2.29
CA GLY A 108 4.96 9.22 -2.93
C GLY A 108 4.12 8.38 -1.96
N PRO A 109 3.77 7.12 -2.30
CA PRO A 109 2.87 6.28 -1.52
C PRO A 109 3.16 6.14 -0.01
N PRO A 110 4.42 6.16 0.48
CA PRO A 110 4.69 6.13 1.92
C PRO A 110 4.12 7.34 2.68
N LEU A 111 3.80 8.44 2.00
CA LEU A 111 3.30 9.68 2.61
C LEU A 111 1.80 9.88 2.46
N ARG A 112 1.04 8.89 1.97
CA ARG A 112 -0.41 9.03 1.73
C ARG A 112 -1.21 9.53 2.94
N GLY A 113 -0.84 9.08 4.13
CA GLY A 113 -1.49 9.45 5.39
C GLY A 113 -1.11 10.84 5.89
N MET A 114 -0.04 11.41 5.34
CA MET A 114 0.40 12.78 5.60
C MET A 114 -0.19 13.73 4.55
N TRP A 115 -0.11 13.35 3.28
CA TRP A 115 -0.63 14.07 2.12
C TRP A 115 -1.50 13.12 1.31
N TRP A 116 -2.80 13.40 1.24
CA TRP A 116 -3.74 12.54 0.51
C TRP A 116 -3.33 12.35 -0.95
N GLU A 117 -2.92 13.44 -1.61
CA GLU A 117 -2.34 13.47 -2.95
C GLU A 117 -0.83 13.18 -2.91
N SER A 118 -0.50 11.90 -2.80
CA SER A 118 0.90 11.43 -2.82
C SER A 118 1.09 10.20 -3.69
N THR A 119 0.23 10.01 -4.71
CA THR A 119 0.29 8.84 -5.59
C THR A 119 0.31 9.20 -7.07
N ALA A 120 -0.18 10.38 -7.48
CA ALA A 120 -0.13 10.74 -8.88
C ALA A 120 1.30 11.03 -9.32
N VAL A 121 1.62 10.74 -10.58
CA VAL A 121 2.96 10.98 -11.14
C VAL A 121 3.37 12.44 -10.98
N THR A 122 2.43 13.37 -11.15
CA THR A 122 2.64 14.81 -10.99
C THR A 122 3.02 15.20 -9.56
N ASP A 123 2.37 14.58 -8.56
CA ASP A 123 2.63 14.84 -7.14
C ASP A 123 4.03 14.34 -6.79
N VAL A 124 4.33 13.10 -7.19
CA VAL A 124 5.63 12.47 -6.94
C VAL A 124 6.76 13.25 -7.61
N ALA A 125 6.57 13.72 -8.84
CA ALA A 125 7.54 14.55 -9.54
C ALA A 125 7.78 15.90 -8.83
N SER A 126 6.72 16.53 -8.32
CA SER A 126 6.83 17.79 -7.56
C SER A 126 7.57 17.59 -6.23
N GLN A 127 7.27 16.51 -5.51
CA GLN A 127 8.00 16.13 -4.29
C GLN A 127 9.47 15.83 -4.57
N ALA A 128 9.77 15.10 -5.66
CA ALA A 128 11.13 14.81 -6.07
C ALA A 128 11.93 16.08 -6.35
N LYS A 129 11.33 17.06 -7.04
CA LYS A 129 11.95 18.35 -7.33
C LYS A 129 12.26 19.12 -6.05
N ALA A 130 11.32 19.17 -5.10
CA ALA A 130 11.52 19.84 -3.82
C ALA A 130 12.64 19.18 -3.00
N LEU A 131 12.63 17.85 -2.92
CA LEU A 131 13.66 17.09 -2.23
C LEU A 131 15.04 17.28 -2.87
N ALA A 132 15.13 17.27 -4.21
CA ALA A 132 16.39 17.50 -4.92
C ALA A 132 16.99 18.89 -4.60
N ALA A 133 16.17 19.95 -4.58
CA ALA A 133 16.62 21.29 -4.24
C ALA A 133 17.19 21.37 -2.81
N ARG A 134 16.53 20.69 -1.85
CA ARG A 134 17.03 20.58 -0.48
C ARG A 134 18.38 19.86 -0.42
N LEU A 135 18.49 18.70 -1.06
CA LEU A 135 19.72 17.89 -1.03
C LEU A 135 20.90 18.58 -1.73
N ALA A 136 20.64 19.45 -2.71
CA ALA A 136 21.66 20.24 -3.37
C ALA A 136 22.19 21.40 -2.51
N THR A 137 21.50 21.76 -1.43
CA THR A 137 21.94 22.83 -0.53
C THR A 137 23.00 22.25 0.42
N PRO A 138 24.24 22.75 0.40
CA PRO A 138 25.30 22.23 1.26
C PRO A 138 24.92 22.46 2.72
N ARG A 139 25.01 21.39 3.53
CA ARG A 139 24.79 21.49 4.97
C ARG A 139 25.96 22.26 5.58
N PRO A 140 25.73 23.29 6.42
CA PRO A 140 26.82 23.91 7.17
C PRO A 140 27.52 22.82 7.99
N VAL A 141 28.85 22.83 7.90
CA VAL A 141 29.75 21.85 8.52
C VAL A 141 29.73 21.97 10.04
#